data_AF-A0A380DZP9-F1
#
_entry.id   AF-A0A380DZP9-F1
#
_cell.length_a   1.000
_cell.length_b   1.000
_cell.length_c   1.000
_cell.angle_alpha   90.00
_cell.angle_beta   90.00
_cell.angle_gamma   90.00
#
_symmetry.space_group_name_H-M   'P 1'
#
loop_
_entity.id
_entity.type
_entity.pdbx_description
1 polymer ?
#
loop_
_entity_poly.entity_id
_entity_poly.type
_entity_poly.pdbx_seq_one_letter_code
_entity_poly.pdbx_strand_id
1 'polypeptide(L)'
;MRLTLNIIPGSNPTFEPRTAAIKDFWEKVGLKTNVKLVEFGKYNEDLANASKDMEVYFRSWAGGTDPDPSDLYHTDRPQNEMRTILPKSDQYLDDALDFEK
;
A
#
# COMPACT_ATOMS: atom_id res chain seq x y z
N MET A 1 -0.32 -12.05 17.74
CA MET A 1 0.46 -11.34 16.70
C MET A 1 0.32 -9.85 16.93
N ARG A 2 1.37 -9.06 16.70
CA ARG A 2 1.34 -7.58 16.76
C ARG A 2 1.70 -7.04 15.38
N LEU A 3 0.96 -6.03 14.92
CA LEU A 3 1.18 -5.35 13.64
C LEU A 3 1.49 -3.87 13.89
N THR A 4 2.31 -3.30 13.02
CA THR A 4 2.64 -1.88 12.96
C THR A 4 1.95 -1.24 11.76
N LEU A 5 1.02 -0.33 12.05
CA LEU A 5 0.35 0.48 11.04
C LEU A 5 1.06 1.82 10.93
N ASN A 6 1.82 2.02 9.85
CA ASN A 6 2.53 3.25 9.58
C ASN A 6 1.63 4.21 8.81
N ILE A 7 1.56 5.45 9.29
CA ILE A 7 0.73 6.50 8.70
C ILE A 7 1.58 7.75 8.52
N ILE A 8 1.31 8.52 7.46
CA ILE A 8 1.90 9.85 7.28
C ILE A 8 1.04 10.91 7.97
N PRO A 9 1.64 11.97 8.55
CA PRO A 9 0.90 13.15 8.95
C PRO A 9 0.30 13.78 7.71
N GLY A 10 -1.01 14.03 7.73
CA GLY A 10 -1.74 14.59 6.61
C GLY A 10 -2.76 15.61 7.07
N SER A 11 -3.06 16.58 6.22
CA SER A 11 -4.13 17.55 6.44
C SER A 11 -5.53 16.97 6.21
N ASN A 12 -5.64 15.72 5.73
CA ASN A 12 -6.93 15.08 5.51
C ASN A 12 -7.54 14.70 6.87
N PRO A 13 -8.68 15.31 7.25
CA PRO A 13 -9.29 15.19 8.57
C PRO A 13 -9.83 13.79 8.88
N THR A 14 -9.88 12.91 7.87
CA THR A 14 -10.35 11.53 8.04
C THR A 14 -9.24 10.53 8.37
N PHE A 15 -7.96 10.92 8.38
CA PHE A 15 -6.86 9.99 8.66
C PHE A 15 -6.90 9.41 10.08
N GLU A 16 -6.98 10.27 11.09
CA GLU A 16 -7.05 9.86 12.50
C GLU A 16 -8.27 8.96 12.79
N PRO A 17 -9.51 9.34 12.43
CA PRO A 17 -10.67 8.49 12.73
C PRO A 17 -10.64 7.15 11.96
N ARG A 18 -10.16 7.13 10.71
CA ARG A 18 -10.01 5.86 9.95
C ARG A 18 -8.98 4.93 10.58
N THR A 19 -7.85 5.50 11.02
CA THR A 19 -6.79 4.73 11.67
C THR A 19 -7.26 4.16 13.01
N ALA A 20 -8.01 4.93 13.79
CA ALA A 20 -8.62 4.47 15.04
C ALA A 20 -9.62 3.33 14.80
N ALA A 21 -10.48 3.46 13.77
CA ALA A 21 -11.45 2.42 13.42
C ALA A 21 -10.77 1.12 12.97
N ILE A 22 -9.73 1.20 12.13
CA ILE A 22 -8.97 0.01 11.67
C ILE A 22 -8.31 -0.68 12.86
N LYS A 23 -7.68 0.07 13.76
CA LYS A 23 -7.11 -0.47 15.01
C LYS A 23 -8.17 -1.22 15.81
N ASP A 24 -9.33 -0.62 16.05
CA ASP A 24 -10.43 -1.22 16.81
C ASP A 24 -10.92 -2.54 16.18
N PHE A 25 -11.13 -2.54 14.85
CA PHE A 25 -11.53 -3.76 14.13
C PHE A 25 -10.48 -4.88 14.22
N TRP A 26 -9.20 -4.54 14.09
CA TRP A 26 -8.11 -5.51 14.19
C TRP A 26 -7.96 -6.05 15.62
N GLU A 27 -8.07 -5.20 16.64
CA GLU A 27 -8.00 -5.63 18.03
C GLU A 27 -9.16 -6.57 18.40
N LYS A 28 -10.37 -6.34 17.86
CA LYS A 28 -11.53 -7.23 18.02
C LYS A 28 -11.31 -8.65 17.48
N VAL A 29 -10.44 -8.82 16.47
CA VAL A 29 -10.08 -10.13 15.92
C VAL A 29 -8.74 -10.66 16.44
N GLY A 30 -8.18 -10.03 17.49
CA GLY A 30 -6.95 -10.50 18.17
C GLY A 30 -5.64 -10.02 17.55
N LEU A 31 -5.68 -9.08 16.60
CA LEU A 31 -4.49 -8.45 16.01
C LEU A 31 -4.12 -7.20 16.82
N LYS A 32 -3.12 -7.32 17.70
CA LYS A 32 -2.62 -6.17 18.46
C LYS A 32 -2.01 -5.15 17.50
N THR A 33 -2.47 -3.91 17.53
CA THR A 33 -2.10 -2.93 16.50
C THR A 33 -1.39 -1.73 17.11
N ASN A 34 -0.20 -1.42 16.58
CA ASN A 34 0.60 -0.26 16.95
C ASN A 34 0.59 0.77 15.81
N VAL A 35 -0.07 1.90 16.03
CA VAL A 35 -0.07 3.00 15.06
C VAL A 35 1.21 3.83 15.23
N LYS A 36 1.93 4.09 14.13
CA LYS A 36 3.09 4.97 14.09
C LYS A 36 2.87 6.09 13.09
N LEU A 37 3.03 7.32 13.55
CA LEU A 37 3.14 8.49 12.67
C LEU A 37 4.58 8.59 12.17
N VAL A 38 4.76 8.62 10.85
CA VAL A 38 6.06 8.65 10.19
C VAL A 38 6.12 9.89 9.30
N GLU A 39 7.22 10.64 9.37
CA GLU A 39 7.46 11.79 8.49
C GLU A 39 7.40 11.36 7.01
N PHE A 40 6.88 12.21 6.13
CA PHE A 40 6.57 11.87 4.74
C PHE A 40 7.81 11.41 3.94
N GLY A 41 8.94 12.10 4.05
CA GLY A 41 10.19 11.70 3.40
C GLY A 41 10.64 10.32 3.84
N LYS A 42 10.75 10.09 5.16
CA LYS A 42 11.10 8.78 5.72
C LYS A 42 10.12 7.69 5.31
N TYR A 43 8.82 8.00 5.29
CA TYR A 43 7.79 7.04 4.89
C TYR A 43 7.98 6.55 3.45
N ASN A 44 8.24 7.46 2.51
CA ASN A 44 8.48 7.07 1.12
C ASN A 44 9.83 6.34 0.95
N GLU A 45 10.86 6.72 1.70
CA GLU A 45 12.14 6.00 1.72
C GLU A 45 11.98 4.56 2.22
N ASP A 46 11.30 4.38 3.37
CA ASP A 46 11.03 3.06 3.95
C ASP A 46 10.22 2.19 2.97
N LEU A 47 9.29 2.77 2.23
CA LEU A 47 8.45 2.07 1.25
C LEU A 47 9.24 1.64 0.02
N ALA A 48 10.02 2.56 -0.55
CA ALA A 48 10.89 2.29 -1.69
C ALA A 48 11.91 1.18 -1.35
N ASN A 49 12.46 1.22 -0.13
CA ASN A 49 13.45 0.25 0.33
C ASN A 49 12.86 -1.06 0.88
N ALA A 50 11.53 -1.23 0.86
CA ALA A 50 10.84 -2.38 1.45
C ALA A 50 11.28 -2.65 2.90
N SER A 51 11.30 -1.59 3.71
CA SER A 51 11.70 -1.67 5.11
C SER A 51 10.85 -2.67 5.89
N LYS A 52 11.51 -3.55 6.66
CA LYS A 52 10.84 -4.54 7.52
C LYS A 52 10.05 -3.90 8.66
N ASP A 53 10.29 -2.63 8.96
CA ASP A 53 9.53 -1.87 9.96
C ASP A 53 8.17 -1.39 9.43
N MET A 54 7.91 -1.53 8.12
CA MET A 54 6.68 -1.16 7.46
C MET A 54 5.82 -2.36 7.07
N GLU A 55 5.11 -2.90 8.06
CA GLU A 55 4.25 -4.08 7.89
C GLU A 55 2.91 -3.74 7.22
N VAL A 56 2.26 -2.64 7.64
CA VAL A 56 1.03 -2.13 7.03
C VAL A 56 1.10 -0.62 6.89
N TYR A 57 0.54 -0.09 5.79
CA TYR A 57 0.68 1.30 5.40
C TYR A 57 -0.55 1.81 4.62
N PHE A 58 -0.72 3.13 4.53
CA PHE A 58 -1.74 3.77 3.68
C PHE A 58 -1.12 4.43 2.46
N ARG A 59 -1.61 4.12 1.27
CA ARG A 59 -1.17 4.77 0.02
C ARG A 59 -2.34 5.40 -0.70
N SER A 60 -2.04 6.37 -1.53
CA SER A 60 -3.00 6.98 -2.44
C SER A 60 -2.28 7.22 -3.77
N TRP A 61 -3.03 7.04 -4.85
CA TRP A 61 -2.55 7.25 -6.21
C TRP A 61 -3.50 8.22 -6.90
N ALA A 62 -2.95 9.15 -7.68
CA ALA A 62 -3.71 9.85 -8.68
C ALA A 62 -3.55 9.07 -9.99
N GLY A 63 -4.62 8.42 -10.44
CA GLY A 63 -4.62 7.64 -11.68
C GLY A 63 -4.59 8.53 -12.92
N GLY A 64 -4.07 7.98 -14.02
CA GLY A 64 -4.16 8.58 -15.34
C GLY A 64 -5.52 8.32 -16.01
N THR A 65 -5.65 8.73 -17.27
CA THR A 65 -6.82 8.40 -18.11
C THR A 65 -6.81 6.96 -18.59
N ASP A 66 -5.63 6.35 -18.64
CA ASP A 66 -5.45 4.92 -18.93
C ASP A 66 -5.75 4.12 -17.65
N PRO A 67 -6.76 3.23 -17.68
CA PRO A 67 -7.11 2.41 -16.52
C PRO A 67 -6.15 1.23 -16.29
N ASP A 68 -5.06 1.10 -17.06
CA ASP A 68 -4.04 0.07 -16.84
C ASP A 68 -3.38 0.18 -15.45
N PRO A 69 -3.56 -0.81 -14.56
CA PRO A 69 -2.98 -0.78 -13.23
C PRO A 69 -1.59 -1.47 -13.17
N SER A 70 -1.03 -1.89 -14.31
CA SER A 70 0.20 -2.69 -14.39
C SER A 70 1.36 -2.06 -13.64
N ASP A 71 1.58 -0.74 -13.76
CA ASP A 71 2.64 -0.03 -13.04
C ASP A 71 2.60 -0.22 -11.52
N LEU A 72 1.42 -0.47 -10.93
CA LEU A 72 1.25 -0.64 -9.49
C LEU A 72 1.31 -2.10 -9.01
N TYR A 73 1.03 -3.07 -9.89
CA TYR A 73 0.79 -4.46 -9.46
C TYR A 73 1.59 -5.51 -10.21
N HIS A 74 2.08 -5.23 -11.40
CA HIS A 74 2.92 -6.18 -12.13
C HIS A 74 4.24 -6.38 -11.35
N THR A 75 4.70 -7.63 -11.27
CA THR A 75 5.81 -8.02 -10.38
C THR A 75 7.12 -7.28 -10.68
N ASP A 76 7.35 -6.88 -11.93
CA ASP A 76 8.57 -6.19 -12.37
C ASP A 76 8.56 -4.67 -12.16
N ARG A 77 7.46 -4.09 -11.66
CA ARG A 77 7.28 -2.64 -11.55
C ARG A 77 7.76 -2.10 -10.20
N PRO A 78 8.47 -0.96 -10.17
CA PRO A 78 9.00 -0.42 -8.92
C PRO A 78 7.89 0.04 -7.95
N GLN A 79 6.75 0.50 -8.50
CA GLN A 79 5.58 0.93 -7.74
C GLN A 79 4.70 -0.23 -7.23
N ASN A 80 5.05 -1.50 -7.51
CA ASN A 80 4.58 -2.64 -6.74
C ASN A 80 5.20 -2.62 -5.33
N GLU A 81 4.81 -1.61 -4.56
CA GLU A 81 5.30 -1.29 -3.20
C GLU A 81 4.97 -2.40 -2.20
N MET A 82 3.98 -3.25 -2.50
CA MET A 82 3.68 -4.47 -1.73
C MET A 82 4.64 -5.62 -2.02
N ARG A 83 5.44 -5.53 -3.10
CA ARG A 83 6.35 -6.58 -3.57
C ARG A 83 5.61 -7.91 -3.79
N THR A 84 4.38 -7.82 -4.30
CA THR A 84 3.56 -9.00 -4.55
C THR A 84 4.12 -9.74 -5.76
N ILE A 85 4.43 -11.03 -5.58
CA ILE A 85 4.87 -11.92 -6.67
C ILE A 85 3.73 -12.91 -6.93
N LEU A 86 3.01 -12.71 -8.02
CA LEU A 86 1.88 -13.57 -8.38
C LEU A 86 1.82 -13.75 -9.91
N PRO A 87 2.41 -14.84 -10.46
CA PRO A 87 2.51 -15.03 -11.91
C PRO A 87 1.17 -14.97 -12.66
N LYS A 88 0.10 -15.41 -12.00
CA LYS A 88 -1.26 -15.34 -12.55
C LYS A 88 -1.78 -13.90 -12.65
N SER A 89 -1.37 -13.02 -11.73
CA SER A 89 -1.67 -11.59 -11.81
C SER A 89 -0.91 -10.95 -12.97
N ASP A 90 0.39 -11.25 -13.11
CA ASP A 90 1.21 -10.75 -14.22
C ASP A 90 0.60 -11.15 -15.57
N GLN A 91 0.23 -12.43 -15.72
CA GLN A 91 -0.47 -12.90 -16.91
C GLN A 91 -1.75 -12.10 -17.21
N TYR A 92 -2.58 -11.82 -16.20
CA TYR A 92 -3.83 -11.07 -16.42
C TYR A 92 -3.59 -9.61 -16.79
N LEU A 93 -2.50 -9.02 -16.32
CA LEU A 93 -2.10 -7.66 -16.70
C LEU A 93 -1.60 -7.66 -18.15
N ASP A 94 -0.74 -8.62 -18.51
CA ASP A 94 -0.23 -8.76 -19.88
C ASP A 94 -1.35 -9.05 -20.90
N ASP A 95 -2.26 -9.98 -20.59
CA ASP A 95 -3.39 -10.35 -21.44
C ASP A 95 -4.39 -9.18 -21.66
N ALA A 96 -4.40 -8.19 -20.76
CA ALA A 96 -5.31 -7.04 -20.83
C ALA A 96 -4.81 -5.90 -21.73
N LEU A 97 -3.52 -5.91 -22.09
CA LEU A 97 -2.91 -4.88 -22.92
C LEU A 97 -3.32 -5.08 -24.40
N ASP A 98 -3.77 -4.02 -25.06
CA ASP A 98 -4.26 -4.05 -26.44
C ASP A 98 -3.36 -3.32 -27.44
N PHE A 99 -2.06 -3.26 -27.16
CA PHE A 99 -1.04 -2.57 -27.96
C PHE A 99 -0.95 -2.99 -29.44
N GLU A 100 -1.60 -4.08 -29.85
CA GLU A 100 -1.63 -4.58 -31.24
C GLU A 100 -2.88 -4.21 -32.05
N LYS A 101 -3.58 -3.12 -31.73
CA LYS A 101 -4.70 -2.61 -32.55
C LYS A 101 -4.30 -1.65 -33.65
#